data_AF-A0A6P8HPR5-F1
#
_entry.id   AF-A0A6P8HPR5-F1
#
_cell.length_a   1.000
_cell.length_b   1.000
_cell.length_c   1.000
_cell.angle_alpha   90.00
_cell.angle_beta   90.00
_cell.angle_gamma   90.00
#
_symmetry.space_group_name_H-M   'P 1'
#
loop_
_entity.id
_entity.type
_entity.pdbx_description
1 polymer ?
#
loop_
_entity_poly.entity_id
_entity_poly.type
_entity_poly.pdbx_seq_one_letter_code
_entity_poly.pdbx_strand_id
1 'polypeptide(L)'
;MLKAEPEQVDNEEERNEEVENEIKNHRQSYLDEEKTICLFACMCPYLTAFYLMFIAWRYISVIFYATYATECFFKAKLATLRCDDSGVFPYPTKFEVAWQMSSAVNSLISISIVAKLSPFPGFRVIWKKLVRYARFWSLSFQLIVVITYNIILILHEHLTISFVIEVGFIIDEVTVTLVVCLWNFIPAPNKDTATSSFQCCYYVTLIAYFLENLYLFVLMSSQAALDITGIHEFEHRPASLQAVSIVMNATEATFYFAIMKFFWNKMFEPDRDLFEKETI
;
A
#
# COMPACT_ATOMS: atom_id res chain seq x y z
N MET A 1 -32.17 -33.24 -55.43
CA MET A 1 -31.45 -33.28 -54.14
C MET A 1 -30.88 -31.90 -53.90
N LEU A 2 -31.55 -31.08 -53.11
CA LEU A 2 -31.07 -29.76 -52.69
C LEU A 2 -31.29 -29.72 -51.18
N LYS A 3 -30.21 -29.85 -50.42
CA LYS A 3 -30.17 -29.67 -48.98
C LYS A 3 -29.39 -28.37 -48.75
N ALA A 4 -30.08 -27.34 -48.31
CA ALA A 4 -29.49 -26.07 -47.93
C ALA A 4 -28.88 -26.18 -46.53
N GLU A 5 -27.67 -25.67 -46.38
CA GLU A 5 -26.92 -25.49 -45.13
C GLU A 5 -27.39 -24.22 -44.41
N PRO A 6 -27.81 -24.29 -43.13
CA PRO A 6 -27.99 -23.13 -42.28
C PRO A 6 -27.03 -23.22 -41.09
N GLU A 7 -25.80 -22.69 -41.20
CA GLU A 7 -24.84 -22.72 -40.07
C GLU A 7 -24.04 -21.41 -39.90
N GLN A 8 -24.30 -20.38 -40.71
CA GLN A 8 -23.58 -19.10 -40.63
C GLN A 8 -24.31 -17.97 -39.89
N VAL A 9 -25.63 -18.07 -39.69
CA VAL A 9 -26.42 -16.96 -39.12
C VAL A 9 -26.35 -16.96 -37.58
N ASP A 10 -26.34 -18.13 -36.94
CA ASP A 10 -26.34 -18.24 -35.46
C ASP A 10 -25.07 -17.64 -34.81
N ASN A 11 -23.94 -17.70 -35.50
CA ASN A 11 -22.64 -17.25 -34.99
C ASN A 11 -22.45 -15.71 -35.03
N GLU A 12 -23.23 -15.02 -35.86
CA GLU A 12 -23.18 -13.56 -35.99
C GLU A 12 -24.16 -12.91 -35.00
N GLU A 13 -25.26 -13.59 -34.68
CA GLU A 13 -26.24 -13.18 -33.69
C GLU A 13 -25.68 -13.31 -32.25
N GLU A 14 -25.02 -14.43 -31.92
CA GLU A 14 -24.31 -14.59 -30.62
C GLU A 14 -23.20 -13.54 -30.43
N ARG A 15 -22.43 -13.24 -31.48
CA ARG A 15 -21.36 -12.22 -31.42
C ARG A 15 -21.93 -10.82 -31.22
N ASN A 16 -23.05 -10.49 -31.85
CA ASN A 16 -23.72 -9.21 -31.68
C ASN A 16 -24.32 -9.08 -30.28
N GLU A 17 -24.84 -10.17 -29.71
CA GLU A 17 -25.33 -10.19 -28.32
C GLU A 17 -24.20 -10.02 -27.30
N GLU A 18 -23.02 -10.63 -27.51
CA GLU A 18 -21.83 -10.39 -26.70
C GLU A 18 -21.38 -8.93 -26.75
N VAL A 19 -21.29 -8.34 -27.94
CA VAL A 19 -20.90 -6.93 -28.12
C VAL A 19 -21.94 -5.98 -27.51
N GLU A 20 -23.23 -6.26 -27.65
CA GLU A 20 -24.29 -5.44 -27.06
C GLU A 20 -24.30 -5.55 -25.53
N ASN A 21 -24.02 -6.73 -24.98
CA ASN A 21 -23.87 -6.96 -23.55
C ASN A 21 -22.60 -6.29 -22.99
N GLU A 22 -21.49 -6.30 -23.72
CA GLU A 22 -20.30 -5.53 -23.37
C GLU A 22 -20.59 -4.03 -23.37
N ILE A 23 -21.26 -3.50 -24.39
CA ILE A 23 -21.63 -2.07 -24.48
C ILE A 23 -22.60 -1.69 -23.34
N LYS A 24 -23.58 -2.54 -23.01
CA LYS A 24 -24.50 -2.31 -21.89
C LYS A 24 -23.77 -2.36 -20.54
N ASN A 25 -22.89 -3.34 -20.31
CA ASN A 25 -22.07 -3.41 -19.11
C ASN A 25 -21.14 -2.20 -18.98
N HIS A 26 -20.52 -1.78 -20.08
CA HIS A 26 -19.63 -0.63 -20.09
C HIS A 26 -20.40 0.66 -19.77
N ARG A 27 -21.58 0.85 -20.38
CA ARG A 27 -22.46 1.99 -20.14
C ARG A 27 -23.02 2.01 -18.71
N GLN A 28 -23.37 0.85 -18.16
CA GLN A 28 -23.84 0.70 -16.79
C GLN A 28 -22.71 0.99 -15.79
N SER A 29 -21.48 0.52 -16.05
CA SER A 29 -20.28 0.86 -15.28
C SER A 29 -20.03 2.36 -15.26
N TYR A 30 -20.12 3.05 -16.41
CA TYR A 30 -19.95 4.49 -16.50
C TYR A 30 -21.04 5.26 -15.72
N LEU A 31 -22.31 4.85 -15.82
CA LEU A 31 -23.42 5.47 -15.10
C LEU A 31 -23.33 5.30 -13.58
N ASP A 32 -22.88 4.14 -13.12
CA ASP A 32 -22.69 3.88 -11.68
C ASP A 32 -21.42 4.57 -11.15
N GLU A 33 -20.38 4.71 -11.98
CA GLU A 33 -19.19 5.53 -11.70
C GLU A 33 -19.56 7.01 -11.55
N GLU A 34 -20.34 7.55 -12.48
CA GLU A 34 -20.84 8.93 -12.42
C GLU A 34 -21.69 9.17 -11.17
N LYS A 35 -22.62 8.26 -10.83
CA LYS A 35 -23.43 8.36 -9.61
C LYS A 35 -22.60 8.30 -8.33
N THR A 36 -21.60 7.42 -8.26
CA THR A 36 -20.77 7.25 -7.05
C THR A 36 -19.82 8.42 -6.88
N ILE A 37 -19.19 8.87 -7.96
CA ILE A 37 -18.36 10.07 -7.97
C ILE A 37 -19.21 11.30 -7.63
N CYS A 38 -20.43 11.41 -8.17
CA CYS A 38 -21.34 12.51 -7.85
C CYS A 38 -21.82 12.44 -6.39
N LEU A 39 -21.99 11.24 -5.81
CA LEU A 39 -22.26 11.05 -4.39
C LEU A 39 -21.08 11.47 -3.51
N PHE A 40 -19.83 11.19 -3.94
CA PHE A 40 -18.60 11.64 -3.27
C PHE A 40 -18.29 13.13 -3.50
N ALA A 41 -18.69 13.69 -4.64
CA ALA A 41 -18.63 15.12 -4.92
C ALA A 41 -19.69 15.91 -4.13
N CYS A 42 -20.85 15.28 -3.91
CA CYS A 42 -21.93 15.78 -3.07
C CYS A 42 -21.68 15.47 -1.57
N MET A 43 -20.71 14.61 -1.24
CA MET A 43 -20.18 14.53 0.13
C MET A 43 -19.50 15.86 0.44
N CYS A 44 -20.19 16.66 1.24
CA CYS A 44 -19.84 17.95 1.82
C CYS A 44 -18.39 18.41 1.54
N PRO A 45 -18.16 19.63 1.02
CA PRO A 45 -16.80 20.21 0.89
C PRO A 45 -16.00 20.14 2.20
N TYR A 46 -16.68 20.08 3.34
CA TYR A 46 -16.12 19.82 4.67
C TYR A 46 -15.40 18.47 4.82
N LEU A 47 -15.92 17.37 4.27
CA LEU A 47 -15.28 16.05 4.33
C LEU A 47 -14.00 16.00 3.51
N THR A 48 -14.04 16.57 2.30
CA THR A 48 -12.87 16.72 1.44
C THR A 48 -11.81 17.61 2.10
N ALA A 49 -12.21 18.74 2.68
CA ALA A 49 -11.29 19.62 3.41
C ALA A 49 -10.68 18.92 4.62
N PHE A 50 -11.47 18.18 5.40
CA PHE A 50 -10.98 17.41 6.54
C PHE A 50 -9.97 16.34 6.11
N TYR A 51 -10.24 15.64 4.99
CA TYR A 51 -9.30 14.66 4.45
C TYR A 51 -8.00 15.29 3.97
N LEU A 52 -8.07 16.45 3.28
CA LEU A 52 -6.88 17.18 2.87
C LEU A 52 -6.05 17.67 4.07
N MET A 53 -6.70 18.13 5.14
CA MET A 53 -6.02 18.47 6.40
C MET A 53 -5.36 17.24 7.03
N PHE A 54 -6.04 16.10 7.03
CA PHE A 54 -5.50 14.83 7.52
C PHE A 54 -4.28 14.38 6.71
N ILE A 55 -4.33 14.50 5.38
CA ILE A 55 -3.21 14.19 4.49
C ILE A 55 -2.05 15.18 4.68
N ALA A 56 -2.33 16.47 4.88
CA ALA A 56 -1.30 17.44 5.23
C ALA A 56 -0.62 17.09 6.58
N TRP A 57 -1.42 16.71 7.58
CA TRP A 57 -0.90 16.19 8.84
C TRP A 57 0.00 14.98 8.62
N ARG A 58 -0.39 14.03 7.77
CA ARG A 58 0.45 12.87 7.43
C ARG A 58 1.82 13.25 6.88
N TYR A 59 1.88 14.20 5.95
CA TYR A 59 3.18 14.67 5.43
C TYR A 59 4.05 15.26 6.54
N ILE A 60 3.45 16.08 7.41
CA ILE A 60 4.15 16.68 8.54
C ILE A 60 4.66 15.59 9.50
N SER A 61 3.83 14.59 9.82
CA SER A 61 4.20 13.47 10.69
C SER A 61 5.33 12.62 10.10
N VAL A 62 5.30 12.32 8.80
CA VAL A 62 6.38 11.61 8.10
C VAL A 62 7.69 12.40 8.20
N ILE A 63 7.66 13.71 8.02
CA ILE A 63 8.87 14.55 8.11
C ILE A 63 9.45 14.53 9.54
N PHE A 64 8.58 14.63 10.56
CA PHE A 64 9.02 14.54 11.95
C PHE A 64 9.63 13.18 12.27
N TYR A 65 8.94 12.10 11.88
CA TYR A 65 9.45 10.74 12.03
C TYR A 65 10.78 10.58 11.30
N ALA A 66 10.88 11.03 10.05
CA ALA A 66 12.08 10.91 9.25
C ALA A 66 13.26 11.65 9.87
N THR A 67 13.03 12.86 10.39
CA THR A 67 14.06 13.63 11.09
C THR A 67 14.52 12.89 12.35
N TYR A 68 13.59 12.41 13.16
CA TYR A 68 13.89 11.65 14.38
C TYR A 68 14.67 10.36 14.09
N ALA A 69 14.16 9.54 13.17
CA ALA A 69 14.77 8.26 12.81
C ALA A 69 16.16 8.44 12.17
N THR A 70 16.33 9.46 11.33
CA THR A 70 17.64 9.77 10.72
C THR A 70 18.66 10.24 11.77
N GLU A 71 18.26 11.11 12.70
CA GLU A 71 19.10 11.55 13.81
C GLU A 71 19.49 10.38 14.73
N CYS A 72 18.52 9.54 15.08
CA CYS A 72 18.74 8.32 15.86
C CYS A 72 19.76 7.39 15.17
N PHE A 73 19.56 7.14 13.88
CA PHE A 73 20.45 6.31 13.07
C PHE A 73 21.88 6.87 12.98
N PHE A 74 22.04 8.14 12.64
CA PHE A 74 23.39 8.72 12.46
C PHE A 74 24.13 8.97 13.78
N LYS A 75 23.44 9.36 14.85
CA LYS A 75 24.09 9.67 16.14
C LYS A 75 24.32 8.44 17.00
N ALA A 76 23.35 7.54 17.08
CA ALA A 76 23.38 6.42 18.00
C ALA A 76 23.69 5.08 17.32
N LYS A 77 23.59 4.99 15.98
CA LYS A 77 23.68 3.73 15.22
C LYS A 77 22.71 2.66 15.74
N LEU A 78 21.53 3.09 16.19
CA LEU A 78 20.48 2.24 16.76
C LEU A 78 19.20 2.36 15.93
N ALA A 79 18.32 1.37 16.04
CA ALA A 79 16.94 1.47 15.59
C ALA A 79 16.17 2.48 16.47
N THR A 80 15.12 3.11 15.93
CA THR A 80 14.29 4.14 16.61
C THR A 80 13.78 3.69 17.97
N LEU A 81 13.51 2.39 18.11
CA LEU A 81 13.08 1.70 19.31
C LEU A 81 14.00 1.88 20.53
N ARG A 82 15.30 2.11 20.32
CA ARG A 82 16.33 2.17 21.38
C ARG A 82 17.01 3.53 21.50
N CYS A 83 16.57 4.53 20.75
CA CYS A 83 17.08 5.87 20.95
C CYS A 83 16.45 6.49 22.21
N ASP A 84 17.28 6.74 23.22
CA ASP A 84 16.93 7.63 24.32
C ASP A 84 16.56 9.01 23.76
N ASP A 85 15.67 9.72 24.46
CA ASP A 85 15.12 11.04 24.12
C ASP A 85 16.19 11.95 23.47
N SER A 86 16.33 11.83 22.15
CA SER A 86 17.29 12.59 21.39
C SER A 86 16.84 14.04 21.52
N GLY A 87 17.67 14.94 22.04
CA GLY A 87 17.30 16.30 22.45
C GLY A 87 16.74 17.23 21.35
N VAL A 88 16.36 16.70 20.18
CA VAL A 88 15.66 17.38 19.08
C VAL A 88 14.18 17.55 19.37
N PHE A 89 13.50 16.54 19.96
CA PHE A 89 12.06 16.60 20.24
C PHE A 89 11.71 16.00 21.61
N PRO A 90 10.80 16.63 22.38
CA PRO A 90 10.25 16.01 23.58
C PRO A 90 9.30 14.86 23.17
N TYR A 91 9.57 13.63 23.63
CA TYR A 91 8.75 12.42 23.41
C TYR A 91 8.68 11.92 21.95
N PRO A 92 9.80 11.55 21.32
CA PRO A 92 9.85 11.13 19.92
C PRO A 92 9.03 9.86 19.63
N THR A 93 8.98 8.92 20.58
CA THR A 93 8.14 7.72 20.51
C THR A 93 6.66 8.03 20.28
N LYS A 94 6.14 9.13 20.83
CA LYS A 94 4.73 9.52 20.63
C LYS A 94 4.48 9.98 19.20
N PHE A 95 5.47 10.62 18.57
CA PHE A 95 5.37 11.03 17.17
C PHE A 95 5.43 9.83 16.22
N GLU A 96 6.25 8.83 16.53
CA GLU A 96 6.31 7.55 15.78
C GLU A 96 4.95 6.84 15.82
N VAL A 97 4.38 6.63 17.02
CA VAL A 97 3.05 6.02 17.17
C VAL A 97 1.97 6.87 16.48
N ALA A 98 2.00 8.20 16.59
CA ALA A 98 1.02 9.07 15.96
C ALA A 98 1.10 9.02 14.42
N TRP A 99 2.31 8.99 13.86
CA TRP A 99 2.53 8.82 12.43
C TRP A 99 1.98 7.47 11.96
N GLN A 100 2.35 6.38 12.64
CA GLN A 100 1.95 5.03 12.31
C GLN A 100 0.43 4.82 12.38
N MET A 101 -0.22 5.34 13.43
CA MET A 101 -1.68 5.32 13.54
C MET A 101 -2.35 6.13 12.42
N SER A 102 -1.77 7.27 12.05
CA SER A 102 -2.23 8.05 10.90
C SER A 102 -2.07 7.24 9.60
N SER A 103 -1.06 6.40 9.51
CA SER A 103 -0.88 5.51 8.38
C SER A 103 -1.97 4.46 8.24
N ALA A 104 -2.16 3.68 9.30
CA ALA A 104 -3.21 2.66 9.34
C ALA A 104 -4.60 3.25 9.05
N VAL A 105 -4.92 4.42 9.62
CA VAL A 105 -6.21 5.10 9.36
C VAL A 105 -6.36 5.47 7.89
N ASN A 106 -5.32 5.97 7.22
CA ASN A 106 -5.40 6.28 5.80
C ASN A 106 -5.57 5.02 4.93
N SER A 107 -4.90 3.93 5.30
CA SER A 107 -5.06 2.63 4.62
C SER A 107 -6.50 2.13 4.74
N LEU A 108 -7.10 2.24 5.92
CA LEU A 108 -8.51 1.90 6.13
C LEU A 108 -9.46 2.82 5.34
N ILE A 109 -9.20 4.13 5.29
CA ILE A 109 -9.96 5.08 4.46
C ILE A 109 -9.85 4.69 2.99
N SER A 110 -8.63 4.39 2.52
CA SER A 110 -8.35 4.01 1.13
C SER A 110 -9.09 2.73 0.73
N ILE A 111 -9.06 1.70 1.59
CA ILE A 111 -9.80 0.44 1.41
C ILE A 111 -11.30 0.69 1.39
N SER A 112 -11.79 1.53 2.31
CA SER A 112 -13.22 1.84 2.44
C SER A 112 -13.77 2.62 1.24
N ILE A 113 -12.99 3.55 0.69
CA ILE A 113 -13.34 4.29 -0.53
C ILE A 113 -13.41 3.31 -1.69
N VAL A 114 -12.36 2.49 -1.87
CA VAL A 114 -12.31 1.45 -2.90
C VAL A 114 -13.51 0.52 -2.85
N ALA A 115 -13.86 0.01 -1.68
CA ALA A 115 -14.99 -0.90 -1.52
C ALA A 115 -16.35 -0.27 -1.88
N LYS A 116 -16.42 1.07 -1.93
CA LYS A 116 -17.61 1.84 -2.32
C LYS A 116 -17.60 2.31 -3.76
N LEU A 117 -16.49 2.18 -4.49
CA LEU A 117 -16.42 2.55 -5.90
C LEU A 117 -17.24 1.55 -6.73
N SER A 118 -18.09 2.06 -7.63
CA SER A 118 -18.90 1.22 -8.53
C SER A 118 -18.10 0.22 -9.39
N PRO A 119 -16.87 0.51 -9.88
CA PRO A 119 -16.08 -0.50 -10.60
C PRO A 119 -15.54 -1.63 -9.70
N PHE A 120 -15.82 -1.64 -8.40
CA PHE A 120 -15.29 -2.66 -7.48
C PHE A 120 -15.95 -4.03 -7.74
N PRO A 121 -15.21 -5.04 -8.26
CA PRO A 121 -15.78 -6.33 -8.62
C PRO A 121 -16.04 -7.24 -7.39
N GLY A 122 -15.82 -6.72 -6.18
CA GLY A 122 -15.94 -7.47 -4.93
C GLY A 122 -14.65 -8.17 -4.49
N PHE A 123 -14.40 -8.21 -3.18
CA PHE A 123 -13.19 -8.80 -2.59
C PHE A 123 -12.91 -10.24 -3.05
N ARG A 124 -13.94 -11.08 -3.20
CA ARG A 124 -13.79 -12.48 -3.62
C ARG A 124 -13.28 -12.62 -5.05
N VAL A 125 -13.72 -11.74 -5.95
CA VAL A 125 -13.30 -11.78 -7.37
C VAL A 125 -11.86 -11.31 -7.49
N ILE A 126 -11.51 -10.22 -6.80
CA ILE A 126 -10.14 -9.71 -6.71
C ILE A 126 -9.20 -10.79 -6.19
N TRP A 127 -9.57 -11.46 -5.09
CA TRP A 127 -8.74 -12.51 -4.50
C TRP A 127 -8.49 -13.67 -5.45
N LYS A 128 -9.52 -14.15 -6.16
CA LYS A 128 -9.37 -15.21 -7.17
C LYS A 128 -8.44 -14.81 -8.33
N LYS A 129 -8.41 -13.53 -8.70
CA LYS A 129 -7.47 -13.00 -9.70
C LYS A 129 -6.06 -12.90 -9.14
N LEU A 130 -5.88 -12.29 -7.96
CA LEU A 130 -4.59 -12.10 -7.29
C LEU A 130 -3.79 -13.40 -7.15
N VAL A 131 -4.45 -14.47 -6.69
CA VAL A 131 -3.83 -15.78 -6.46
C VAL A 131 -3.21 -16.39 -7.73
N ARG A 132 -3.61 -15.92 -8.92
CA ARG A 132 -3.03 -16.40 -10.20
C ARG A 132 -1.72 -15.70 -10.55
N TYR A 133 -1.41 -14.54 -9.96
CA TYR A 133 -0.22 -13.76 -10.31
C TYR A 133 1.00 -14.16 -9.47
N ALA A 134 2.14 -14.45 -10.11
CA ALA A 134 3.39 -14.77 -9.43
C ALA A 134 3.89 -13.61 -8.53
N ARG A 135 3.70 -12.37 -8.98
CA ARG A 135 4.09 -11.17 -8.20
C ARG A 135 3.31 -11.03 -6.89
N PHE A 136 2.05 -11.43 -6.88
CA PHE A 136 1.25 -11.46 -5.65
C PHE A 136 1.84 -12.44 -4.63
N TRP A 137 2.27 -13.63 -5.08
CA TRP A 137 2.95 -14.60 -4.22
C TRP A 137 4.31 -14.10 -3.72
N SER A 138 5.08 -13.43 -4.57
CA SER A 138 6.33 -12.79 -4.16
C SER A 138 6.11 -11.74 -3.07
N LEU A 139 5.12 -10.85 -3.25
CA LEU A 139 4.78 -9.83 -2.27
C LEU A 139 4.25 -10.46 -0.96
N SER A 140 3.44 -11.51 -1.07
CA SER A 140 2.92 -12.25 0.08
C SER A 140 4.03 -12.95 0.86
N PHE A 141 5.00 -13.54 0.16
CA PHE A 141 6.17 -14.14 0.79
C PHE A 141 7.01 -13.11 1.53
N GLN A 142 7.28 -11.95 0.91
CA GLN A 142 7.95 -10.83 1.57
C GLN A 142 7.18 -10.41 2.82
N LEU A 143 5.87 -10.20 2.73
CA LEU A 143 5.03 -9.84 3.87
C LEU A 143 5.13 -10.86 5.02
N ILE A 144 5.11 -12.16 4.73
CA ILE A 144 5.26 -13.20 5.76
C ILE A 144 6.62 -13.11 6.45
N VAL A 145 7.70 -12.87 5.71
CA VAL A 145 9.04 -12.71 6.27
C VAL A 145 9.11 -11.46 7.15
N VAL A 146 8.56 -10.34 6.71
CA VAL A 146 8.54 -9.08 7.47
C VAL A 146 7.74 -9.23 8.76
N ILE A 147 6.53 -9.79 8.70
CA ILE A 147 5.73 -10.09 9.90
C ILE A 147 6.51 -11.00 10.87
N THR A 148 7.20 -12.01 10.33
CA THR A 148 8.01 -12.91 11.17
C THR A 148 9.14 -12.16 11.86
N TYR A 149 9.80 -11.24 11.16
CA TYR A 149 10.85 -10.38 11.71
C TYR A 149 10.33 -9.46 12.82
N ASN A 150 9.21 -8.78 12.60
CA ASN A 150 8.54 -7.96 13.62
C ASN A 150 8.10 -8.78 14.84
N ILE A 151 7.64 -10.02 14.66
CA ILE A 151 7.34 -10.93 15.78
C ILE A 151 8.62 -11.29 16.55
N ILE A 152 9.74 -11.56 15.87
CA ILE A 152 11.02 -11.81 16.53
C ILE A 152 11.45 -10.59 17.34
N LEU A 153 11.32 -9.37 16.79
CA LEU A 153 11.58 -8.11 17.50
C LEU A 153 10.74 -8.00 18.78
N ILE A 154 9.44 -8.29 18.70
CA ILE A 154 8.53 -8.29 19.86
C ILE A 154 8.97 -9.28 20.94
N LEU A 155 9.38 -10.49 20.55
CA LEU A 155 9.74 -11.54 21.50
C LEU A 155 11.06 -11.27 22.22
N HIS A 156 11.98 -10.56 21.56
CA HIS A 156 13.29 -10.23 22.12
C HIS A 156 13.33 -8.88 22.85
N GLU A 157 12.49 -7.92 22.48
CA GLU A 157 12.43 -6.62 23.13
C GLU A 157 11.41 -6.62 24.29
N HIS A 158 11.89 -6.65 25.54
CA HIS A 158 11.04 -6.70 26.73
C HIS A 158 10.34 -5.36 27.10
N LEU A 159 10.35 -4.35 26.23
CA LEU A 159 9.73 -3.05 26.48
C LEU A 159 8.29 -2.99 25.95
N THR A 160 7.34 -2.61 26.81
CA THR A 160 5.90 -2.47 26.44
C THR A 160 5.65 -1.45 25.34
N ILE A 161 6.46 -0.39 25.28
CA ILE A 161 6.36 0.64 24.22
C ILE A 161 6.76 0.05 22.88
N SER A 162 7.83 -0.76 22.84
CA SER A 162 8.28 -1.46 21.66
C SER A 162 7.20 -2.39 21.11
N PHE A 163 6.52 -3.14 21.99
CA PHE A 163 5.39 -3.97 21.60
C PHE A 163 4.31 -3.22 20.80
N VAL A 164 3.95 -2.00 21.22
CA VAL A 164 2.91 -1.20 20.54
C VAL A 164 3.36 -0.77 19.15
N ILE A 165 4.62 -0.35 19.01
CA ILE A 165 5.20 0.11 17.75
C ILE A 165 5.29 -1.05 16.75
N GLU A 166 5.83 -2.19 17.16
CA GLU A 166 5.99 -3.36 16.30
C GLU A 166 4.64 -3.95 15.84
N VAL A 167 3.66 -4.01 16.74
CA VAL A 167 2.28 -4.40 16.37
C VAL A 167 1.69 -3.40 15.37
N GLY A 168 1.96 -2.11 15.54
CA GLY A 168 1.57 -1.08 14.59
C GLY A 168 2.17 -1.30 13.21
N PHE A 169 3.43 -1.77 13.11
CA PHE A 169 4.12 -1.97 11.83
C PHE A 169 3.50 -3.16 11.10
N ILE A 170 3.24 -4.26 11.82
CA ILE A 170 2.51 -5.41 11.28
C ILE A 170 1.14 -4.99 10.73
N ILE A 171 0.38 -4.16 11.46
CA ILE A 171 -0.91 -3.67 11.00
C ILE A 171 -0.75 -2.81 9.73
N ASP A 172 0.24 -1.90 9.72
CA ASP A 172 0.49 -1.03 8.59
C ASP A 172 0.91 -1.83 7.34
N GLU A 173 1.86 -2.75 7.46
CA GLU A 173 2.33 -3.65 6.40
C GLU A 173 1.19 -4.48 5.78
N VAL A 174 0.33 -5.05 6.63
CA VAL A 174 -0.83 -5.80 6.16
C VAL A 174 -1.81 -4.88 5.45
N THR A 175 -2.13 -3.71 6.02
CA THR A 175 -3.11 -2.80 5.44
C THR A 175 -2.62 -2.15 4.14
N VAL A 176 -1.34 -1.77 4.04
CA VAL A 176 -0.77 -1.21 2.80
C VAL A 176 -0.69 -2.29 1.71
N THR A 177 -0.38 -3.54 2.06
CA THR A 177 -0.44 -4.66 1.11
C THR A 177 -1.85 -4.85 0.57
N LEU A 178 -2.87 -4.76 1.43
CA LEU A 178 -4.27 -4.80 1.00
C LEU A 178 -4.60 -3.62 0.09
N VAL A 179 -4.17 -2.40 0.41
CA VAL A 179 -4.35 -1.23 -0.46
C VAL A 179 -3.77 -1.50 -1.84
N VAL A 180 -2.52 -1.96 -1.94
CA VAL A 180 -1.86 -2.31 -3.21
C VAL A 180 -2.66 -3.36 -3.98
N CYS A 181 -3.08 -4.44 -3.30
CA CYS A 181 -3.84 -5.52 -3.90
C CYS A 181 -5.19 -5.06 -4.49
N LEU A 182 -5.88 -4.15 -3.80
CA LEU A 182 -7.18 -3.63 -4.24
C LEU A 182 -7.04 -2.55 -5.31
N TRP A 183 -6.11 -1.61 -5.12
CA TRP A 183 -5.86 -0.49 -6.05
C TRP A 183 -5.31 -0.96 -7.39
N ASN A 184 -4.70 -2.14 -7.45
CA ASN A 184 -4.22 -2.73 -8.70
C ASN A 184 -5.33 -2.87 -9.75
N PHE A 185 -6.55 -3.21 -9.34
CA PHE A 185 -7.69 -3.45 -10.23
C PHE A 185 -8.60 -2.24 -10.45
N ILE A 186 -8.24 -1.09 -9.89
CA ILE A 186 -9.07 0.11 -9.94
C ILE A 186 -8.38 1.13 -10.84
N PRO A 187 -9.00 1.56 -11.95
CA PRO A 187 -8.43 2.59 -12.80
C PRO A 187 -8.34 3.93 -12.05
N ALA A 188 -7.45 4.82 -12.49
CA ALA A 188 -7.39 6.14 -11.88
C ALA A 188 -8.65 6.97 -12.27
N PRO A 189 -9.07 7.90 -11.42
CA PRO A 189 -10.23 8.75 -11.71
C PRO A 189 -10.03 9.54 -13.01
N ASN A 190 -10.91 9.31 -13.98
CA ASN A 190 -10.85 9.99 -15.28
C ASN A 190 -11.18 11.50 -15.15
N LYS A 191 -10.53 12.33 -15.95
CA LYS A 191 -10.69 13.80 -15.95
C LYS A 191 -12.09 14.26 -16.36
N ASP A 192 -12.80 13.44 -17.14
CA ASP A 192 -14.11 13.79 -17.66
C ASP A 192 -15.25 13.46 -16.68
N THR A 193 -15.04 12.52 -15.76
CA THR A 193 -16.07 12.04 -14.82
C THR A 193 -15.81 12.45 -13.38
N ALA A 194 -14.54 12.57 -12.97
CA ALA A 194 -14.17 12.89 -11.59
C ALA A 194 -14.17 14.38 -11.30
N THR A 195 -14.64 14.75 -10.10
CA THR A 195 -14.45 16.13 -9.62
C THR A 195 -12.98 16.42 -9.38
N SER A 196 -12.56 17.64 -9.71
CA SER A 196 -11.18 18.11 -9.51
C SER A 196 -10.65 17.86 -8.09
N SER A 197 -11.51 18.00 -7.08
CA SER A 197 -11.14 17.72 -5.68
C SER A 197 -10.90 16.23 -5.40
N PHE A 198 -11.71 15.32 -5.95
CA PHE A 198 -11.50 13.88 -5.78
C PHE A 198 -10.21 13.42 -6.45
N GLN A 199 -9.93 13.94 -7.65
CA GLN A 199 -8.66 13.69 -8.34
C GLN A 199 -7.47 14.18 -7.52
N CYS A 200 -7.56 15.39 -6.97
CA CYS A 200 -6.54 15.92 -6.08
C CYS A 200 -6.29 14.99 -4.88
N CYS A 201 -7.35 14.60 -4.16
CA CYS A 201 -7.24 13.67 -3.04
C CYS A 201 -6.58 12.34 -3.45
N TYR A 202 -6.94 11.78 -4.61
CA TYR A 202 -6.36 10.55 -5.13
C TYR A 202 -4.84 10.67 -5.34
N TYR A 203 -4.39 11.68 -6.10
CA TYR A 203 -2.97 11.85 -6.41
C TYR A 203 -2.15 12.22 -5.18
N VAL A 204 -2.65 13.10 -4.32
CA VAL A 204 -1.94 13.48 -3.08
C VAL A 204 -1.81 12.27 -2.15
N THR A 205 -2.79 11.36 -2.15
CA THR A 205 -2.72 10.10 -1.39
C THR A 205 -1.70 9.13 -1.97
N LEU A 206 -1.65 8.98 -3.30
CA LEU A 206 -0.61 8.18 -3.99
C LEU A 206 0.79 8.68 -3.66
N ILE A 207 0.99 9.99 -3.72
CA ILE A 207 2.28 10.62 -3.40
C ILE A 207 2.66 10.37 -1.94
N ALA A 208 1.69 10.44 -1.02
CA ALA A 208 1.94 10.17 0.40
C ALA A 208 2.42 8.73 0.62
N TYR A 209 1.72 7.74 0.05
CA TYR A 209 2.17 6.34 0.12
C TYR A 209 3.54 6.14 -0.52
N PHE A 210 3.78 6.73 -1.69
CA PHE A 210 5.07 6.64 -2.37
C PHE A 210 6.21 7.18 -1.49
N LEU A 211 6.07 8.40 -0.97
CA LEU A 211 7.12 9.05 -0.18
C LEU A 211 7.39 8.32 1.13
N GLU A 212 6.35 7.83 1.79
CA GLU A 212 6.49 7.06 3.03
C GLU A 212 7.23 5.75 2.82
N ASN A 213 6.83 4.97 1.82
CA ASN A 213 7.47 3.70 1.51
C ASN A 213 8.88 3.90 0.93
N LEU A 214 9.13 5.00 0.21
CA LEU A 214 10.49 5.40 -0.20
C LEU A 214 11.36 5.67 1.02
N TYR A 215 10.85 6.42 1.99
CA TYR A 215 11.60 6.73 3.20
C TYR A 215 11.93 5.46 4.00
N LEU A 216 10.94 4.60 4.24
CA LEU A 216 11.14 3.33 4.94
C LEU A 216 12.11 2.41 4.20
N PHE A 217 12.02 2.33 2.86
CA PHE A 217 13.00 1.60 2.06
C PHE A 217 14.43 2.12 2.30
N VAL A 218 14.66 3.44 2.25
CA VAL A 218 15.98 4.04 2.47
C VAL A 218 16.47 3.78 3.90
N LEU A 219 15.59 3.94 4.89
CA LEU A 219 15.91 3.71 6.30
C LEU A 219 16.33 2.25 6.55
N MET A 220 15.50 1.28 6.16
CA MET A 220 15.77 -0.14 6.39
C MET A 220 16.96 -0.64 5.59
N SER A 221 17.14 -0.16 4.34
CA SER A 221 18.35 -0.46 3.56
C SER A 221 19.61 0.06 4.23
N SER A 222 19.55 1.26 4.82
CA SER A 222 20.68 1.85 5.53
C SER A 222 21.01 1.08 6.81
N GLN A 223 19.98 0.63 7.54
CA GLN A 223 20.13 -0.24 8.71
C GLN A 223 20.77 -1.59 8.36
N ALA A 224 20.27 -2.25 7.31
CA ALA A 224 20.83 -3.52 6.84
C ALA A 224 22.28 -3.36 6.33
N ALA A 225 22.60 -2.27 5.63
CA ALA A 225 23.94 -2.03 5.09
C ALA A 225 24.99 -1.72 6.17
N LEU A 226 24.58 -1.11 7.29
CA LEU A 226 25.47 -0.80 8.41
C LEU A 226 25.45 -1.86 9.52
N ASP A 227 24.79 -3.00 9.31
CA ASP A 227 24.61 -4.07 10.31
C ASP A 227 23.98 -3.55 11.62
N ILE A 228 23.17 -2.51 11.51
CA ILE A 228 22.37 -1.99 12.63
C ILE A 228 21.09 -2.81 12.62
N THR A 229 21.15 -4.00 13.20
CA THR A 229 19.95 -4.82 13.39
C THR A 229 19.23 -4.36 14.66
N GLY A 230 17.91 -4.27 14.63
CA GLY A 230 17.08 -3.86 15.78
C GLY A 230 17.19 -4.79 17.00
N ILE A 231 18.05 -5.82 16.97
CA ILE A 231 18.13 -6.89 17.97
C ILE A 231 19.57 -6.95 18.52
N HIS A 232 19.80 -6.29 19.66
CA HIS A 232 21.12 -6.23 20.31
C HIS A 232 21.56 -7.60 20.86
N GLU A 233 20.59 -8.47 21.14
CA GLU A 233 20.86 -9.83 21.61
C GLU A 233 21.54 -10.70 20.54
N PHE A 234 21.43 -10.36 19.25
CA PHE A 234 22.12 -11.11 18.19
C PHE A 234 23.59 -10.72 18.02
N GLU A 235 24.03 -9.58 18.53
CA GLU A 235 25.42 -9.14 18.52
C GLU A 235 26.32 -10.06 19.37
N HIS A 236 25.73 -10.74 20.36
CA HIS A 236 26.40 -11.70 21.25
C HIS A 236 26.13 -13.17 20.87
N ARG A 237 25.47 -13.43 19.72
CA ARG A 237 25.04 -14.77 19.27
C ARG A 237 25.88 -15.25 18.09
N PRO A 238 25.82 -16.55 17.72
CA PRO A 238 26.59 -17.07 16.60
C PRO A 238 26.31 -16.30 15.30
N ALA A 239 27.35 -16.11 14.48
CA ALA A 239 27.33 -15.34 13.22
C ALA A 239 26.20 -15.73 12.26
N SER A 240 25.69 -16.97 12.33
CA SER A 240 24.54 -17.42 11.54
C SER A 240 23.23 -16.71 11.91
N LEU A 241 23.00 -16.39 13.18
CA LEU A 241 21.77 -15.70 13.62
C LEU A 241 21.82 -14.21 13.27
N GLN A 242 23.00 -13.59 13.36
CA GLN A 242 23.23 -12.23 12.89
C GLN A 242 22.97 -12.12 11.38
N ALA A 243 23.51 -13.06 10.59
CA ALA A 243 23.27 -13.10 9.15
C ALA A 243 21.77 -13.25 8.81
N VAL A 244 21.03 -14.07 9.55
CA VAL A 244 19.57 -14.21 9.36
C VAL A 244 18.84 -12.89 9.64
N SER A 245 19.22 -12.18 10.71
CA SER A 245 18.64 -10.87 11.06
C SER A 245 18.87 -9.83 9.96
N ILE A 246 20.08 -9.74 9.42
CA ILE A 246 20.40 -8.84 8.29
C ILE A 246 19.56 -9.19 7.06
N VAL A 247 19.44 -10.48 6.74
CA VAL A 247 18.63 -10.94 5.59
C VAL A 247 17.16 -10.60 5.77
N MET A 248 16.62 -10.74 6.99
CA MET A 248 15.24 -10.37 7.30
C MET A 248 15.02 -8.87 7.16
N ASN A 249 15.90 -8.03 7.71
CA ASN A 249 15.85 -6.57 7.57
C ASN A 249 16.00 -6.13 6.10
N ALA A 250 16.91 -6.76 5.35
CA ALA A 250 17.02 -6.51 3.91
C ALA A 250 15.74 -6.92 3.16
N THR A 251 15.09 -8.01 3.56
CA THR A 251 13.82 -8.43 2.98
C THR A 251 12.72 -7.41 3.25
N GLU A 252 12.68 -6.83 4.44
CA GLU A 252 11.79 -5.72 4.79
C GLU A 252 12.03 -4.48 3.93
N ALA A 253 13.29 -4.11 3.70
CA ALA A 253 13.60 -3.06 2.72
C ALA A 253 13.06 -3.42 1.33
N THR A 254 13.22 -4.66 0.86
CA THR A 254 12.68 -5.07 -0.45
C THR A 254 11.16 -5.06 -0.51
N PHE A 255 10.47 -5.30 0.61
CA PHE A 255 9.02 -5.17 0.72
C PHE A 255 8.60 -3.71 0.50
N TYR A 256 9.18 -2.77 1.26
CA TYR A 256 8.88 -1.34 1.08
C TYR A 256 9.23 -0.84 -0.32
N PHE A 257 10.32 -1.34 -0.91
CA PHE A 257 10.65 -1.06 -2.31
C PHE A 257 9.55 -1.53 -3.27
N ALA A 258 9.00 -2.73 -3.09
CA ALA A 258 7.93 -3.26 -3.93
C ALA A 258 6.66 -2.42 -3.81
N ILE A 259 6.28 -2.01 -2.60
CA ILE A 259 5.12 -1.15 -2.33
C ILE A 259 5.32 0.24 -2.96
N MET A 260 6.47 0.88 -2.72
CA MET A 260 6.83 2.17 -3.32
C MET A 260 6.77 2.11 -4.85
N LYS A 261 7.37 1.06 -5.46
CA LYS A 261 7.38 0.87 -6.91
C LYS A 261 5.97 0.72 -7.47
N PHE A 262 5.08 0.04 -6.76
CA PHE A 262 3.68 -0.06 -7.15
C PHE A 262 3.02 1.32 -7.22
N PHE A 263 3.11 2.12 -6.15
CA PHE A 263 2.49 3.45 -6.12
C PHE A 263 3.12 4.41 -7.14
N TRP A 264 4.43 4.34 -7.34
CA TRP A 264 5.13 5.07 -8.41
C TRP A 264 4.55 4.72 -9.78
N ASN A 265 4.48 3.43 -10.10
CA ASN A 265 3.93 3.00 -11.39
C ASN A 265 2.46 3.37 -11.54
N LYS A 266 1.66 3.29 -10.46
CA LYS A 266 0.24 3.64 -10.50
C LYS A 266 -0.01 5.12 -10.83
N MET A 267 0.91 6.01 -10.46
CA MET A 267 0.83 7.43 -10.83
C MET A 267 0.99 7.68 -12.33
N PHE A 268 1.79 6.87 -13.03
CA PHE A 268 2.12 7.06 -14.45
C PHE A 268 1.41 6.08 -15.39
N GLU A 269 1.02 4.90 -14.90
CA GLU A 269 0.30 3.84 -15.61
C GLU A 269 -1.05 3.56 -14.91
N PRO A 270 -2.00 4.51 -14.94
CA PRO A 270 -3.22 4.48 -14.11
C PRO A 270 -4.16 3.29 -14.37
N ASP A 271 -4.25 2.84 -15.63
CA ASP A 271 -5.27 1.87 -16.06
C ASP A 271 -4.74 0.44 -16.23
N ARG A 272 -3.49 0.19 -15.84
CA ARG A 272 -2.83 -1.11 -16.06
C ARG A 272 -2.87 -1.99 -14.80
N ASP A 273 -3.05 -3.29 -15.02
CA ASP A 273 -2.78 -4.31 -14.01
C ASP A 273 -1.25 -4.44 -13.84
N LEU A 274 -0.74 -3.97 -12.70
CA LEU A 274 0.70 -3.94 -12.41
C LEU A 274 1.23 -5.31 -11.96
N PHE A 275 0.35 -6.25 -11.62
CA PHE A 275 0.72 -7.63 -11.31
C PHE A 275 0.83 -8.52 -12.55
N GLU A 276 0.15 -8.17 -13.64
CA GLU A 276 0.19 -8.91 -14.91
C GLU A 276 1.49 -8.70 -15.70
N LYS A 277 2.15 -7.55 -15.53
CA LYS A 277 3.26 -7.12 -16.40
C LYS A 277 4.49 -8.04 -16.33
N GLU A 278 4.57 -9.09 -17.16
CA GLU A 278 5.82 -9.79 -17.50
C GLU A 278 6.69 -8.88 -18.39
N THR A 279 7.39 -7.91 -17.82
CA THR A 279 8.46 -7.21 -18.55
C THR A 279 9.62 -6.92 -17.62
N ILE A 280 10.70 -7.69 -17.86
CA ILE A 280 12.14 -7.41 -17.75
C ILE A 280 12.57 -6.42 -16.68
#